data_AF-A0A8J4PNE4-F1
#
_entry.id   AF-A0A8J4PNE4-F1
#
_cell.length_a   1.000
_cell.length_b   1.000
_cell.length_c   1.000
_cell.angle_alpha   90.00
_cell.angle_beta   90.00
_cell.angle_gamma   90.00
#
_symmetry.space_group_name_H-M   'P 1'
#
loop_
_entity.id
_entity.type
_entity.pdbx_description
1 polymer ?
#
loop_
_entity_poly.entity_id
_entity_poly.type
_entity_poly.pdbx_seq_one_letter_code
_entity_poly.pdbx_strand_id
1 'polypeptide(L)'
;QQQQQQQQQQQQQQQQQQQQQQQQKQQRHKKQKIRDFKILTKESVQHINVELAQIGDLSFQKINQYTSLRSITVVHSAHDSVILSYHKLEVFNKLKRIDKINVNFFFYISSYYEPDILPEIQAITFKFKTLHFLVFHNNHNDKSFNFIYGLINLLRPNSVELHSLDDGHLTFFHSLSKLSFESVVINDDYIPLYSLYRFLGSTRLTLFKFNLQFDFLSELYDNNNNNEFNYDFNLMDTTDGRKINEDNQKANYIDGRYSHIPEYSGPLWKECLQLLKTNTTLTELSIGHCQCDYLEILNKQLIDDLLDSLSKNKSIKTLYLDFGYRRNRHSIINADFISSLLQNNTTIKSLYIRDERYSRWDGLLDDIVNSKPPSSKCFIGYAPDMPISFQFSSKAYR
;
A
#
# COMPACT_ATOMS: atom_id res chain seq x y z
N GLN A 1 -78.14 -1.74 41.00
CA GLN A 1 -77.60 -0.42 40.57
C GLN A 1 -76.34 -0.02 41.35
N GLN A 2 -76.31 -0.05 42.69
CA GLN A 2 -75.08 0.29 43.46
C GLN A 2 -73.85 -0.56 43.11
N GLN A 3 -74.01 -1.88 42.93
CA GLN A 3 -72.88 -2.75 42.54
C GLN A 3 -72.31 -2.40 41.14
N GLN A 4 -73.17 -1.96 40.22
CA GLN A 4 -72.76 -1.59 38.87
C GLN A 4 -71.99 -0.27 38.86
N GLN A 5 -72.37 0.68 39.72
CA GLN A 5 -71.68 1.95 39.90
C GLN A 5 -70.28 1.76 40.53
N GLN A 6 -70.16 0.83 41.48
CA GLN A 6 -68.89 0.54 42.13
C GLN A 6 -67.89 -0.13 41.18
N GLN A 7 -68.37 -1.01 40.29
CA GLN A 7 -67.55 -1.67 39.28
C GLN A 7 -67.03 -0.67 38.23
N GLN A 8 -67.86 0.31 37.84
CA GLN A 8 -67.48 1.35 36.88
C GLN A 8 -66.41 2.31 37.45
N GLN A 9 -66.50 2.63 38.75
CA GLN A 9 -65.52 3.47 39.43
C GLN A 9 -64.15 2.78 39.55
N GLN A 10 -64.13 1.47 39.79
CA GLN A 10 -62.89 0.68 39.84
C GLN A 10 -62.19 0.59 38.48
N GLN A 11 -62.95 0.45 37.39
CA GLN A 11 -62.39 0.41 36.04
C GLN A 11 -61.73 1.74 35.65
N GLN A 12 -62.33 2.87 36.03
CA GLN A 12 -61.75 4.20 35.76
C GLN A 12 -60.43 4.43 36.50
N GLN A 13 -60.32 3.98 37.75
CA GLN A 13 -59.08 4.10 38.53
C GLN A 13 -57.94 3.25 37.94
N GLN A 14 -58.23 2.04 37.46
CA GLN A 14 -57.21 1.19 36.81
C GLN A 14 -56.70 1.81 35.50
N GLN A 15 -57.57 2.43 34.70
CA GLN A 15 -57.14 3.10 33.47
C GLN A 15 -56.23 4.30 33.74
N GLN A 16 -56.51 5.10 34.77
CA GLN A 16 -55.64 6.23 35.14
C GLN A 16 -54.26 5.77 35.62
N GLN A 17 -54.18 4.70 36.42
CA GLN A 17 -52.88 4.16 36.85
C GLN A 17 -52.03 3.62 35.69
N GLN A 18 -52.65 2.95 34.71
CA GLN A 18 -51.92 2.48 33.53
C GLN A 18 -51.37 3.64 32.68
N GLN A 19 -52.12 4.74 32.52
CA GLN A 19 -51.62 5.91 31.79
C GLN A 19 -50.44 6.59 32.50
N GLN A 20 -50.47 6.72 33.83
CA GLN A 20 -49.34 7.30 34.58
C GLN A 20 -48.07 6.44 34.49
N GLN A 21 -48.19 5.11 34.56
CA GLN A 21 -47.04 4.22 34.41
C GLN A 21 -46.43 4.27 33.00
N GLN A 22 -47.25 4.39 31.95
CA GLN A 22 -46.75 4.54 30.58
C GLN A 22 -46.01 5.88 30.38
N GLN A 23 -46.50 6.98 30.96
CA GLN A 23 -45.80 8.27 30.86
C GLN A 23 -44.45 8.27 31.61
N GLN A 24 -44.35 7.64 32.80
CA GLN A 24 -43.08 7.53 33.51
C GLN A 24 -42.06 6.63 32.78
N LYS A 25 -42.49 5.52 32.16
CA LYS A 25 -41.60 4.68 31.34
C LYS A 25 -41.08 5.43 30.11
N GLN A 26 -41.91 6.21 29.42
CA GLN A 26 -41.45 7.01 28.27
C GLN A 26 -40.46 8.11 28.68
N GLN A 27 -40.66 8.78 29.81
CA GLN A 27 -39.71 9.80 30.29
C GLN A 27 -38.38 9.20 30.76
N ARG A 28 -38.40 8.03 31.41
CA ARG A 28 -37.16 7.30 31.78
C ARG A 28 -36.38 6.84 30.53
N HIS A 29 -37.06 6.28 29.52
CA HIS A 29 -36.40 5.90 28.27
C HIS A 29 -35.82 7.10 27.50
N LYS A 30 -36.50 8.26 27.49
CA LYS A 30 -35.95 9.49 26.88
C LYS A 30 -34.71 10.01 27.62
N LYS A 31 -34.71 10.01 28.96
CA LYS A 31 -33.53 10.45 29.74
C LYS A 31 -32.35 9.49 29.65
N GLN A 32 -32.58 8.19 29.49
CA GLN A 32 -31.51 7.20 29.42
C GLN A 32 -30.86 7.16 28.02
N LYS A 33 -31.61 7.37 26.94
CA LYS A 33 -31.05 7.46 25.57
C LYS A 33 -30.15 8.68 25.31
N ILE A 34 -30.25 9.74 26.10
CA ILE A 34 -29.45 10.97 25.90
C ILE A 34 -28.06 10.86 26.58
N ARG A 35 -27.87 9.93 27.53
CA ARG A 35 -26.60 9.80 28.27
C ARG A 35 -25.50 9.02 27.55
N ASP A 36 -25.82 8.32 26.46
CA ASP A 36 -24.86 7.45 25.78
C ASP A 36 -24.19 8.09 24.55
N PHE A 37 -24.52 9.35 24.22
CA PHE A 37 -23.85 10.09 23.14
C PHE A 37 -22.85 11.08 23.71
N LYS A 38 -21.56 10.71 23.69
CA LYS A 38 -20.46 11.65 23.95
C LYS A 38 -20.41 12.64 22.79
N ILE A 39 -20.91 13.85 23.00
CA ILE A 39 -20.74 14.95 22.04
C ILE A 39 -19.22 15.17 21.90
N LEU A 40 -18.67 14.91 20.72
CA LEU A 40 -17.28 15.22 20.41
C LEU A 40 -17.14 16.74 20.41
N THR A 41 -16.50 17.28 21.44
CA THR A 41 -16.09 18.68 21.47
C THR A 41 -15.04 18.90 20.37
N LYS A 42 -14.98 20.10 19.78
CA LYS A 42 -13.93 20.45 18.79
C LYS A 42 -12.51 20.20 19.34
N GLU A 43 -12.35 20.23 20.65
CA GLU A 43 -11.10 19.97 21.37
C GLU A 43 -10.68 18.48 21.39
N SER A 44 -11.57 17.54 21.06
CA SER A 44 -11.24 16.11 21.00
C SER A 44 -10.95 15.59 19.59
N VAL A 45 -11.18 16.41 18.56
CA VAL A 45 -10.96 16.01 17.16
C VAL A 45 -9.47 16.07 16.84
N GLN A 46 -8.87 14.90 16.59
CA GLN A 46 -7.45 14.76 16.24
C GLN A 46 -7.20 14.53 14.75
N HIS A 47 -8.22 14.04 14.04
CA HIS A 47 -8.13 13.66 12.64
C HIS A 47 -9.38 14.15 11.90
N ILE A 48 -9.17 14.71 10.72
CA ILE A 48 -10.27 15.11 9.82
C ILE A 48 -9.96 14.66 8.40
N ASN A 49 -11.02 14.40 7.64
CA ASN A 49 -10.94 14.19 6.21
C ASN A 49 -11.55 15.42 5.51
N VAL A 50 -10.89 15.92 4.48
CA VAL A 50 -11.34 17.07 3.71
C VAL A 50 -11.29 16.71 2.24
N GLU A 51 -12.40 16.89 1.54
CA GLU A 51 -12.44 16.71 0.10
C GLU A 51 -11.72 17.87 -0.61
N LEU A 52 -10.82 17.55 -1.54
CA LEU A 52 -9.98 18.51 -2.25
C LEU A 52 -10.80 19.61 -2.93
N ALA A 53 -11.93 19.26 -3.54
CA ALA A 53 -12.83 20.23 -4.18
C ALA A 53 -13.45 21.23 -3.19
N GLN A 54 -13.64 20.84 -1.92
CA GLN A 54 -14.25 21.63 -0.86
C GLN A 54 -13.25 22.50 -0.08
N ILE A 55 -11.96 22.48 -0.44
CA ILE A 55 -10.95 23.31 0.21
C ILE A 55 -11.16 24.76 -0.22
N GLY A 56 -11.37 25.63 0.77
CA GLY A 56 -11.48 27.07 0.60
C GLY A 56 -11.31 27.78 1.94
N ASP A 57 -11.28 29.12 1.93
CA ASP A 57 -11.01 29.91 3.13
C ASP A 57 -12.02 29.65 4.27
N LEU A 58 -13.29 29.35 3.94
CA LEU A 58 -14.32 29.00 4.93
C LEU A 58 -14.08 27.64 5.60
N SER A 59 -13.63 26.65 4.83
CA SER A 59 -13.26 25.32 5.34
C SER A 59 -12.08 25.44 6.30
N PHE A 60 -11.10 26.26 5.93
CA PHE A 60 -9.92 26.54 6.74
C PHE A 60 -10.21 27.21 8.09
N GLN A 61 -11.09 28.21 8.13
CA GLN A 61 -11.48 28.85 9.40
C GLN A 61 -12.10 27.85 10.36
N LYS A 62 -12.86 26.87 9.86
CA LYS A 62 -13.41 25.77 10.66
C LYS A 62 -12.31 24.84 11.14
N ILE A 63 -11.34 24.49 10.29
CA ILE A 63 -10.21 23.60 10.66
C ILE A 63 -9.38 24.20 11.79
N ASN A 64 -9.11 25.51 11.74
CA ASN A 64 -8.36 26.23 12.79
C ASN A 64 -9.04 26.25 14.17
N GLN A 65 -10.31 25.84 14.27
CA GLN A 65 -11.01 25.72 15.56
C GLN A 65 -10.66 24.41 16.27
N TYR A 66 -10.06 23.43 15.59
CA TYR A 66 -9.64 22.16 16.18
C TYR A 66 -8.24 22.27 16.80
N THR A 67 -8.18 22.58 18.09
CA THR A 67 -6.92 22.80 18.83
C THR A 67 -6.09 21.53 19.05
N SER A 68 -6.72 20.35 19.00
CA SER A 68 -6.06 19.04 19.16
C SER A 68 -5.76 18.34 17.84
N LEU A 69 -5.96 19.01 16.70
CA LEU A 69 -5.75 18.41 15.39
C LEU A 69 -4.29 17.97 15.21
N ARG A 70 -4.10 16.73 14.77
CA ARG A 70 -2.81 16.10 14.52
C ARG A 70 -2.64 15.72 13.05
N SER A 71 -3.71 15.37 12.36
CA SER A 71 -3.64 15.11 10.93
C SER A 71 -4.88 15.53 10.14
N ILE A 72 -4.64 15.82 8.87
CA ILE A 72 -5.65 16.07 7.86
C ILE A 72 -5.43 15.07 6.73
N THR A 73 -6.46 14.34 6.35
CA THR A 73 -6.43 13.53 5.14
C THR A 73 -7.19 14.26 4.05
N VAL A 74 -6.48 14.64 3.00
CA VAL A 74 -7.06 15.22 1.80
C VAL A 74 -7.52 14.08 0.91
N VAL A 75 -8.81 14.05 0.63
CA VAL A 75 -9.42 13.04 -0.23
C VAL A 75 -9.77 13.70 -1.55
N HIS A 76 -9.45 13.04 -2.66
CA HIS A 76 -9.91 13.42 -3.98
C HIS A 76 -10.69 12.26 -4.59
N SER A 77 -11.89 12.57 -5.08
CA SER A 77 -12.79 11.59 -5.70
C SER A 77 -12.66 11.62 -7.23
N ALA A 78 -12.88 10.48 -7.88
CA ALA A 78 -12.72 10.27 -9.31
C ALA A 78 -13.44 11.28 -10.22
N HIS A 79 -14.46 11.96 -9.71
CA HIS A 79 -15.33 12.84 -10.48
C HIS A 79 -14.84 14.30 -10.54
N ASP A 80 -13.88 14.67 -9.70
CA ASP A 80 -13.33 16.02 -9.67
C ASP A 80 -12.03 16.11 -10.47
N SER A 81 -11.77 17.24 -11.14
CA SER A 81 -10.42 17.48 -11.68
C SER A 81 -9.46 17.79 -10.53
N VAL A 82 -8.47 16.90 -10.31
CA VAL A 82 -7.41 17.11 -9.30
C VAL A 82 -6.69 18.44 -9.54
N ILE A 83 -6.39 18.70 -10.81
CA ILE A 83 -5.68 19.87 -11.32
C ILE A 83 -6.39 21.18 -10.95
N LEU A 84 -7.71 21.27 -11.19
CA LEU A 84 -8.49 22.47 -10.87
C LEU A 84 -8.58 22.75 -9.37
N SER A 85 -8.19 21.81 -8.52
CA SER A 85 -8.29 21.95 -7.08
C SER A 85 -6.95 21.89 -6.35
N TYR A 86 -5.83 21.58 -7.02
CA TYR A 86 -4.53 21.42 -6.36
C TYR A 86 -4.00 22.73 -5.78
N HIS A 87 -4.16 23.85 -6.47
CA HIS A 87 -3.79 25.18 -5.94
C HIS A 87 -4.48 25.49 -4.61
N LYS A 88 -5.65 24.88 -4.33
CA LYS A 88 -6.36 25.03 -3.06
C LYS A 88 -5.57 24.44 -1.88
N LEU A 89 -4.63 23.52 -2.12
CA LEU A 89 -3.75 23.00 -1.07
C LEU A 89 -2.86 24.09 -0.46
N GLU A 90 -2.55 25.16 -1.20
CA GLU A 90 -1.79 26.30 -0.66
C GLU A 90 -2.51 26.91 0.55
N VAL A 91 -3.84 26.80 0.62
CA VAL A 91 -4.63 27.26 1.76
C VAL A 91 -4.18 26.60 3.07
N PHE A 92 -3.67 25.37 3.05
CA PHE A 92 -3.13 24.72 4.24
C PHE A 92 -1.88 25.41 4.80
N ASN A 93 -1.14 26.17 4.00
CA ASN A 93 -0.02 26.99 4.49
C ASN A 93 -0.47 28.05 5.49
N LYS A 94 -1.77 28.40 5.51
CA LYS A 94 -2.33 29.37 6.45
C LYS A 94 -2.56 28.75 7.84
N LEU A 95 -2.56 27.42 7.99
CA LEU A 95 -3.10 26.71 9.18
C LEU A 95 -2.35 27.10 10.45
N LYS A 96 -3.11 27.30 11.54
CA LYS A 96 -2.51 27.47 12.85
C LYS A 96 -1.80 26.17 13.21
N ARG A 97 -0.51 26.27 13.58
CA ARG A 97 0.34 25.13 13.96
C ARG A 97 0.54 24.11 12.84
N ILE A 98 0.67 24.58 11.60
CA ILE A 98 0.90 23.74 10.42
C ILE A 98 2.14 22.83 10.56
N ASP A 99 3.13 23.25 11.32
CA ASP A 99 4.33 22.48 11.69
C ASP A 99 4.05 21.22 12.52
N LYS A 100 2.88 21.17 13.18
CA LYS A 100 2.45 20.08 14.06
C LYS A 100 1.34 19.22 13.47
N ILE A 101 0.90 19.52 12.25
CA ILE A 101 -0.17 18.82 11.57
C ILE A 101 0.44 18.05 10.41
N ASN A 102 0.21 16.74 10.39
CA ASN A 102 0.57 15.90 9.25
C ASN A 102 -0.55 15.94 8.22
N VAL A 103 -0.18 16.14 6.96
CA VAL A 103 -1.13 16.06 5.85
C VAL A 103 -0.91 14.72 5.15
N ASN A 104 -2.01 14.00 4.94
CA ASN A 104 -2.05 12.77 4.16
C ASN A 104 -2.86 13.02 2.90
N PHE A 105 -2.52 12.33 1.82
CA PHE A 105 -3.23 12.43 0.56
C PHE A 105 -3.78 11.08 0.15
N PHE A 106 -5.05 11.08 -0.25
CA PHE A 106 -5.73 9.94 -0.82
C PHE A 106 -6.41 10.35 -2.11
N PHE A 107 -5.81 10.00 -3.24
CA PHE A 107 -6.22 10.46 -4.55
C PHE A 107 -6.69 9.32 -5.44
N TYR A 108 -7.74 9.60 -6.21
CA TYR A 108 -8.21 8.74 -7.27
C TYR A 108 -8.10 9.49 -8.59
N ILE A 109 -7.14 9.10 -9.43
CA ILE A 109 -6.81 9.80 -10.67
C ILE A 109 -7.28 8.97 -11.86
N SER A 110 -8.44 9.34 -12.41
CA SER A 110 -8.97 8.76 -13.65
C SER A 110 -8.68 9.64 -14.87
N SER A 111 -8.29 9.00 -15.95
CA SER A 111 -7.38 9.48 -17.00
C SER A 111 -7.95 10.40 -18.08
N TYR A 112 -9.05 11.12 -17.89
CA TYR A 112 -9.71 11.70 -19.06
C TYR A 112 -9.11 12.99 -19.61
N TYR A 113 -8.68 13.96 -18.80
CA TYR A 113 -8.08 15.19 -19.34
C TYR A 113 -7.24 15.89 -18.28
N GLU A 114 -5.92 15.79 -18.39
CA GLU A 114 -4.99 16.54 -17.56
C GLU A 114 -4.17 17.52 -18.44
N PRO A 115 -4.41 18.84 -18.33
CA PRO A 115 -3.55 19.85 -18.95
C PRO A 115 -2.18 19.89 -18.27
N ASP A 116 -1.15 20.34 -19.01
CA ASP A 116 0.22 20.46 -18.51
C ASP A 116 0.36 21.66 -17.55
N ILE A 117 -0.01 21.46 -16.28
CA ILE A 117 0.06 22.49 -15.22
C ILE A 117 1.15 22.21 -14.19
N LEU A 118 2.01 21.22 -14.45
CA LEU A 118 3.10 20.87 -13.55
C LEU A 118 4.03 22.06 -13.24
N PRO A 119 4.36 22.96 -14.19
CA PRO A 119 5.16 24.15 -13.89
C PRO A 119 4.52 25.10 -12.87
N GLU A 120 3.18 25.28 -12.93
CA GLU A 120 2.45 26.15 -11.99
C GLU A 120 2.43 25.55 -10.58
N ILE A 121 2.26 24.23 -10.49
CA ILE A 121 2.27 23.50 -9.22
C ILE A 121 3.66 23.55 -8.57
N GLN A 122 4.72 23.37 -9.35
CA GLN A 122 6.10 23.40 -8.86
C GLN A 122 6.53 24.75 -8.26
N ALA A 123 5.83 25.85 -8.59
CA ALA A 123 6.08 27.16 -8.01
C ALA A 123 5.57 27.30 -6.56
N ILE A 124 4.69 26.40 -6.10
CA ILE A 124 4.08 26.47 -4.77
C ILE A 124 5.02 25.87 -3.72
N THR A 125 5.29 26.63 -2.65
CA THR A 125 6.02 26.10 -1.47
C THR A 125 5.04 25.67 -0.39
N PHE A 126 5.02 24.38 -0.04
CA PHE A 126 4.22 23.87 1.06
C PHE A 126 4.98 23.91 2.39
N LYS A 127 4.31 24.39 3.45
CA LYS A 127 4.87 24.52 4.82
C LYS A 127 4.50 23.35 5.73
N PHE A 128 3.67 22.43 5.26
CA PHE A 128 3.23 21.26 6.02
C PHE A 128 4.09 20.05 5.74
N LYS A 129 4.07 19.10 6.68
CA LYS A 129 4.70 17.78 6.48
C LYS A 129 3.71 16.84 5.84
N THR A 130 4.12 16.18 4.77
CA THR A 130 3.36 15.10 4.17
C THR A 130 3.84 13.77 4.73
N LEU A 131 2.95 13.03 5.39
CA LEU A 131 3.32 11.72 5.94
C LEU A 131 3.05 10.61 4.92
N HIS A 132 1.83 10.55 4.39
CA HIS A 132 1.38 9.48 3.51
C HIS A 132 0.77 10.01 2.22
N PHE A 133 1.12 9.39 1.09
CA PHE A 133 0.57 9.66 -0.23
C PHE A 133 0.06 8.36 -0.85
N LEU A 134 -1.25 8.21 -0.94
CA LEU A 134 -1.95 7.08 -1.53
C LEU A 134 -2.61 7.51 -2.83
N VAL A 135 -2.34 6.83 -3.92
CA VAL A 135 -2.96 7.10 -5.22
C VAL A 135 -3.44 5.83 -5.90
N PHE A 136 -4.69 5.89 -6.37
CA PHE A 136 -5.27 4.96 -7.32
C PHE A 136 -5.26 5.64 -8.68
N HIS A 137 -4.67 5.01 -9.69
CA HIS A 137 -4.55 5.61 -11.01
C HIS A 137 -4.97 4.65 -12.11
N ASN A 138 -5.48 5.21 -13.21
CA ASN A 138 -5.69 4.46 -14.44
C ASN A 138 -4.55 4.75 -15.44
N ASN A 139 -4.00 3.70 -16.04
CA ASN A 139 -2.87 3.73 -16.98
C ASN A 139 -3.29 4.00 -18.44
N HIS A 140 -3.96 5.12 -18.70
CA HIS A 140 -4.33 5.46 -20.09
C HIS A 140 -3.48 6.58 -20.71
N ASN A 141 -2.61 7.28 -19.95
CA ASN A 141 -1.80 8.38 -20.49
C ASN A 141 -0.58 8.77 -19.62
N ASP A 142 0.59 8.95 -20.25
CA ASP A 142 1.84 9.48 -19.66
C ASP A 142 1.67 10.80 -18.90
N LYS A 143 0.69 11.62 -19.26
CA LYS A 143 0.43 12.89 -18.55
C LYS A 143 0.04 12.69 -17.08
N SER A 144 -0.81 11.70 -16.80
CA SER A 144 -1.24 11.38 -15.44
C SER A 144 -0.05 10.93 -14.58
N PHE A 145 0.92 10.24 -15.20
CA PHE A 145 2.15 9.82 -14.54
C PHE A 145 3.07 10.97 -14.19
N ASN A 146 3.32 11.88 -15.15
CA ASN A 146 4.11 13.08 -14.89
C ASN A 146 3.46 13.93 -13.80
N PHE A 147 2.13 14.00 -13.76
CA PHE A 147 1.40 14.68 -12.70
C PHE A 147 1.59 14.01 -11.34
N ILE A 148 1.33 12.70 -11.22
CA ILE A 148 1.52 11.93 -9.97
C ILE A 148 2.94 12.07 -9.45
N TYR A 149 3.93 11.82 -10.31
CA TYR A 149 5.35 11.97 -9.95
C TYR A 149 5.65 13.41 -9.52
N GLY A 150 5.14 14.39 -10.26
CA GLY A 150 5.25 15.80 -9.94
C GLY A 150 4.74 16.13 -8.55
N LEU A 151 3.59 15.59 -8.16
CA LEU A 151 3.01 15.76 -6.82
C LEU A 151 3.87 15.09 -5.74
N ILE A 152 4.33 13.87 -5.96
CA ILE A 152 5.20 13.17 -5.01
C ILE A 152 6.51 13.95 -4.82
N ASN A 153 7.10 14.42 -5.91
CA ASN A 153 8.34 15.19 -5.88
C ASN A 153 8.16 16.55 -5.18
N LEU A 154 6.99 17.18 -5.30
CA LEU A 154 6.69 18.45 -4.65
C LEU A 154 6.34 18.29 -3.17
N LEU A 155 5.49 17.32 -2.85
CA LEU A 155 4.96 17.10 -1.49
C LEU A 155 5.95 16.35 -0.58
N ARG A 156 6.93 15.65 -1.17
CA ARG A 156 7.99 14.89 -0.49
C ARG A 156 7.44 14.03 0.67
N PRO A 157 6.49 13.12 0.41
CA PRO A 157 5.91 12.29 1.46
C PRO A 157 6.95 11.33 2.05
N ASN A 158 6.80 10.98 3.32
CA ASN A 158 7.60 9.90 3.92
C ASN A 158 7.22 8.52 3.37
N SER A 159 5.93 8.30 3.09
CA SER A 159 5.41 7.03 2.59
C SER A 159 4.58 7.23 1.33
N VAL A 160 4.77 6.35 0.34
CA VAL A 160 4.00 6.33 -0.91
C VAL A 160 3.36 4.96 -1.11
N GLU A 161 2.11 4.97 -1.55
CA GLU A 161 1.35 3.78 -1.92
C GLU A 161 0.65 4.02 -3.27
N LEU A 162 1.01 3.20 -4.26
CA LEU A 162 0.55 3.30 -5.64
C LEU A 162 -0.28 2.06 -5.98
N HIS A 163 -1.49 2.28 -6.50
CA HIS A 163 -2.39 1.23 -6.98
C HIS A 163 -2.75 1.50 -8.44
N SER A 164 -2.40 0.56 -9.32
CA SER A 164 -2.91 0.58 -10.68
C SER A 164 -4.32 0.00 -10.71
N LEU A 165 -5.26 0.71 -11.34
CA LEU A 165 -6.64 0.26 -11.53
C LEU A 165 -6.80 -0.64 -12.77
N ASP A 166 -5.80 -0.62 -13.64
CA ASP A 166 -5.78 -1.27 -14.96
C ASP A 166 -4.43 -2.00 -15.14
N ASP A 167 -4.34 -2.90 -16.12
CA ASP A 167 -3.16 -3.78 -16.39
C ASP A 167 -1.93 -3.05 -16.97
N GLY A 168 -1.69 -1.81 -16.57
CA GLY A 168 -0.62 -1.00 -17.12
C GLY A 168 0.55 -0.80 -16.16
N HIS A 169 1.75 -0.69 -16.75
CA HIS A 169 2.99 -0.35 -16.08
C HIS A 169 3.22 1.16 -15.85
N LEU A 170 3.63 1.55 -14.65
CA LEU A 170 4.05 2.90 -14.30
C LEU A 170 5.39 3.27 -14.94
N THR A 171 5.38 4.32 -15.76
CA THR A 171 6.56 4.76 -16.52
C THR A 171 7.41 5.80 -15.77
N PHE A 172 7.41 5.79 -14.43
CA PHE A 172 8.19 6.72 -13.62
C PHE A 172 8.91 6.09 -12.42
N PHE A 173 9.02 4.76 -12.34
CA PHE A 173 9.71 4.09 -11.23
C PHE A 173 11.17 4.52 -11.10
N HIS A 174 11.86 4.74 -12.21
CA HIS A 174 13.24 5.22 -12.21
C HIS A 174 13.33 6.59 -11.54
N SER A 175 12.36 7.47 -11.82
CA SER A 175 12.31 8.81 -11.23
C SER A 175 11.87 8.78 -9.77
N LEU A 176 10.92 7.90 -9.43
CA LEU A 176 10.43 7.68 -8.06
C LEU A 176 11.54 7.14 -7.16
N SER A 177 12.33 6.18 -7.63
CA SER A 177 13.42 5.53 -6.86
C SER A 177 14.60 6.45 -6.54
N LYS A 178 14.68 7.65 -7.15
CA LYS A 178 15.62 8.71 -6.75
C LYS A 178 15.20 9.46 -5.49
N LEU A 179 13.94 9.33 -5.08
CA LEU A 179 13.40 10.00 -3.92
C LEU A 179 13.62 9.14 -2.66
N SER A 180 13.70 9.80 -1.51
CA SER A 180 13.96 9.14 -0.23
C SER A 180 12.67 8.94 0.54
N PHE A 181 12.27 7.68 0.71
CA PHE A 181 11.08 7.26 1.44
C PHE A 181 11.42 6.40 2.65
N GLU A 182 10.51 6.38 3.62
CA GLU A 182 10.47 5.44 4.74
C GLU A 182 9.64 4.19 4.41
N SER A 183 8.66 4.33 3.52
CA SER A 183 7.77 3.25 3.09
C SER A 183 7.36 3.43 1.62
N VAL A 184 7.44 2.35 0.85
CA VAL A 184 7.01 2.30 -0.56
C VAL A 184 6.15 1.06 -0.75
N VAL A 185 4.95 1.25 -1.28
CA VAL A 185 4.03 0.18 -1.65
C VAL A 185 3.62 0.36 -3.10
N ILE A 186 3.89 -0.66 -3.91
CA ILE A 186 3.51 -0.74 -5.32
C ILE A 186 2.61 -1.96 -5.46
N ASN A 187 1.33 -1.73 -5.77
CA ASN A 187 0.34 -2.78 -5.96
C ASN A 187 -0.04 -2.87 -7.43
N ASP A 188 -0.29 -4.11 -7.87
CA ASP A 188 -0.82 -4.42 -9.20
C ASP A 188 0.05 -3.93 -10.37
N ASP A 189 1.35 -3.76 -10.10
CA ASP A 189 2.37 -3.43 -11.10
C ASP A 189 3.71 -4.05 -10.70
N TYR A 190 4.56 -4.34 -11.68
CA TYR A 190 5.90 -4.83 -11.44
C TYR A 190 6.90 -3.68 -11.32
N ILE A 191 7.96 -3.89 -10.55
CA ILE A 191 9.05 -2.91 -10.48
C ILE A 191 10.17 -3.25 -11.49
N PRO A 192 10.67 -2.28 -12.27
CA PRO A 192 11.87 -2.46 -13.08
C PRO A 192 13.10 -2.75 -12.21
N LEU A 193 14.04 -3.52 -12.74
CA LEU A 193 15.19 -4.05 -11.99
C LEU A 193 16.11 -2.95 -11.45
N TYR A 194 16.32 -1.88 -12.22
CA TYR A 194 17.16 -0.77 -11.77
C TYR A 194 16.48 0.09 -10.69
N SER A 195 15.15 0.22 -10.75
CA SER A 195 14.37 0.86 -9.70
C SER A 195 14.39 0.03 -8.41
N LEU A 196 14.31 -1.30 -8.53
CA LEU A 196 14.46 -2.23 -7.42
C LEU A 196 15.83 -2.06 -6.74
N TYR A 197 16.92 -2.09 -7.51
CA TYR A 197 18.28 -1.86 -7.03
C TYR A 197 18.37 -0.59 -6.17
N ARG A 198 17.79 0.53 -6.63
CA ARG A 198 17.79 1.80 -5.89
C ARG A 198 16.98 1.77 -4.60
N PHE A 199 15.78 1.21 -4.63
CA PHE A 199 14.97 1.13 -3.41
C PHE A 199 15.65 0.23 -2.36
N LEU A 200 16.23 -0.90 -2.77
CA LEU A 200 17.00 -1.77 -1.89
C LEU A 200 18.26 -1.09 -1.33
N GLY A 201 18.87 -0.19 -2.10
CA GLY A 201 19.99 0.65 -1.66
C GLY A 201 19.61 1.84 -0.77
N SER A 202 18.32 2.11 -0.57
CA SER A 202 17.86 3.25 0.23
C SER A 202 18.16 3.04 1.71
N THR A 203 18.79 4.04 2.33
CA THR A 203 19.15 4.03 3.76
C THR A 203 18.02 4.48 4.70
N ARG A 204 16.86 4.84 4.14
CA ARG A 204 15.69 5.27 4.93
C ARG A 204 14.50 4.32 4.80
N LEU A 205 14.52 3.42 3.81
CA LEU A 205 13.39 2.55 3.54
C LEU A 205 13.28 1.45 4.59
N THR A 206 12.14 1.40 5.28
CA THR A 206 11.83 0.44 6.35
C THR A 206 10.76 -0.56 5.95
N LEU A 207 9.86 -0.16 5.05
CA LEU A 207 8.82 -1.00 4.45
C LEU A 207 8.93 -0.91 2.94
N PHE A 208 8.97 -2.07 2.28
CA PHE A 208 8.91 -2.12 0.83
C PHE A 208 8.02 -3.26 0.33
N LYS A 209 6.99 -2.92 -0.44
CA LYS A 209 6.09 -3.87 -1.11
C LYS A 209 6.09 -3.61 -2.61
N PHE A 210 6.33 -4.66 -3.39
CA PHE A 210 6.37 -4.60 -4.85
C PHE A 210 6.11 -5.99 -5.46
N ASN A 211 5.82 -6.02 -6.77
CA ASN A 211 5.82 -7.26 -7.54
C ASN A 211 7.05 -7.37 -8.44
N LEU A 212 7.51 -8.60 -8.65
CA LEU A 212 8.55 -8.95 -9.62
C LEU A 212 7.95 -9.63 -10.84
N GLN A 213 8.56 -9.38 -12.00
CA GLN A 213 8.40 -10.23 -13.18
C GLN A 213 9.32 -11.45 -13.04
N PHE A 214 8.87 -12.46 -12.29
CA PHE A 214 9.67 -13.66 -12.05
C PHE A 214 10.05 -14.41 -13.33
N ASP A 215 9.23 -14.34 -14.38
CA ASP A 215 9.49 -14.93 -15.71
C ASP A 215 10.74 -14.30 -16.35
N PHE A 216 10.80 -12.96 -16.32
CA PHE A 216 11.93 -12.21 -16.85
C PHE A 216 13.20 -12.59 -16.12
N LEU A 217 13.13 -12.67 -14.79
CA LEU A 217 14.26 -13.10 -13.98
C LEU A 217 14.60 -14.57 -14.23
N SER A 218 13.63 -15.45 -14.45
CA SER A 218 13.86 -16.88 -14.75
C SER A 218 14.65 -17.05 -16.04
N GLU A 219 14.28 -16.30 -17.08
CA GLU A 219 15.00 -16.34 -18.35
C GLU A 219 16.46 -15.85 -18.24
N LEU A 220 16.81 -15.00 -17.26
CA LEU A 220 18.21 -14.65 -16.99
C LEU A 220 19.04 -15.88 -16.63
N TYR A 221 18.46 -16.80 -15.85
CA TYR A 221 19.12 -18.01 -15.40
C TYR A 221 19.15 -19.08 -16.50
N ASP A 222 18.10 -19.19 -17.30
CA ASP A 222 18.03 -20.17 -18.39
C ASP A 222 18.99 -19.83 -19.54
N ASN A 223 19.17 -18.54 -19.83
CA ASN A 223 19.98 -18.08 -20.96
C ASN A 223 21.49 -18.04 -20.68
N ASN A 224 21.97 -18.40 -19.48
CA ASN A 224 23.40 -18.57 -19.15
C ASN A 224 24.36 -17.45 -19.63
N ASN A 225 23.84 -16.23 -19.85
CA ASN A 225 24.63 -15.07 -20.28
C ASN A 225 25.37 -14.47 -19.07
N ASN A 226 26.23 -15.28 -18.44
CA ASN A 226 27.17 -14.89 -17.39
C ASN A 226 28.43 -14.26 -17.99
N ASN A 227 28.29 -13.37 -18.96
CA ASN A 227 29.41 -12.52 -19.30
C ASN A 227 29.63 -11.60 -18.10
N GLU A 228 30.75 -11.79 -17.39
CA GLU A 228 31.19 -10.95 -16.27
C GLU A 228 31.61 -9.56 -16.78
N PHE A 229 30.63 -8.78 -17.22
CA PHE A 229 30.82 -7.36 -17.46
C PHE A 229 30.70 -6.63 -16.13
N ASN A 230 31.77 -5.93 -15.76
CA ASN A 230 31.76 -5.04 -14.61
C ASN A 230 30.99 -3.76 -14.98
N TYR A 231 29.71 -3.71 -14.60
CA TYR A 231 28.85 -2.55 -14.82
C TYR A 231 28.95 -1.59 -13.64
N ASP A 232 29.34 -0.34 -13.90
CA ASP A 232 29.14 0.74 -12.92
C ASP A 232 27.71 1.26 -13.04
N PHE A 233 26.83 0.75 -12.18
CA PHE A 233 25.41 1.13 -12.13
C PHE A 233 25.18 2.59 -11.75
N ASN A 234 26.19 3.29 -11.22
CA ASN A 234 26.11 4.75 -10.98
C ASN A 234 26.16 5.55 -12.29
N LEU A 235 26.75 4.98 -13.35
CA LEU A 235 26.81 5.63 -14.67
C LEU A 235 25.49 5.54 -15.44
N MET A 236 24.56 4.68 -15.02
CA MET A 236 23.21 4.58 -15.62
C MET A 236 22.36 5.86 -15.41
N ASP A 237 22.81 6.79 -14.55
CA ASP A 237 22.22 8.12 -14.37
C ASP A 237 22.74 9.20 -15.34
N THR A 238 23.84 8.93 -16.06
CA THR A 238 24.55 9.98 -16.81
C THR A 238 23.93 10.25 -18.19
N THR A 239 24.14 11.47 -18.69
CA THR A 239 23.53 12.00 -19.93
C THR A 239 24.12 11.46 -21.23
N ASP A 240 25.14 10.60 -21.16
CA ASP A 240 25.95 10.20 -22.31
C ASP A 240 25.36 8.97 -23.02
N GLY A 241 24.17 9.13 -23.62
CA GLY A 241 23.60 8.21 -24.62
C GLY A 241 23.25 6.77 -24.18
N ARG A 242 23.66 6.34 -22.98
CA ARG A 242 23.38 5.01 -22.39
C ARG A 242 22.39 5.09 -21.23
N LYS A 243 21.46 6.06 -21.27
CA LYS A 243 20.37 6.14 -20.29
C LYS A 243 19.49 4.92 -20.47
N ILE A 244 19.73 3.91 -19.63
CA ILE A 244 18.80 2.81 -19.45
C ILE A 244 17.64 3.38 -18.64
N ASN A 245 16.63 3.88 -19.34
CA ASN A 245 15.35 4.15 -18.74
C ASN A 245 14.46 2.91 -18.93
N GLU A 246 14.48 2.02 -17.95
CA GLU A 246 13.62 0.82 -17.95
C GLU A 246 12.14 1.18 -17.83
N ASP A 247 11.78 2.41 -17.44
CA ASP A 247 10.39 2.84 -17.31
C ASP A 247 9.59 2.68 -18.61
N ASN A 248 10.25 2.77 -19.76
CA ASN A 248 9.65 2.58 -21.08
C ASN A 248 9.92 1.19 -21.67
N GLN A 249 10.74 0.37 -21.01
CA GLN A 249 11.03 -0.98 -21.45
C GLN A 249 9.92 -1.89 -20.95
N LYS A 250 8.80 -1.91 -21.69
CA LYS A 250 7.90 -3.06 -21.61
C LYS A 250 8.72 -4.26 -22.05
N ALA A 251 8.90 -5.20 -21.14
CA ALA A 251 9.50 -6.47 -21.47
C ALA A 251 8.56 -7.14 -22.48
N ASN A 252 8.90 -7.06 -23.77
CA ASN A 252 8.07 -7.57 -24.86
C ASN A 252 8.12 -9.09 -24.82
N TYR A 253 7.15 -9.67 -24.12
CA TYR A 253 6.94 -11.10 -24.07
C TYR A 253 6.19 -11.51 -25.35
N ILE A 254 6.92 -12.10 -26.29
CA ILE A 254 6.40 -12.55 -27.59
C ILE A 254 6.67 -14.06 -27.66
N ASP A 255 5.62 -14.84 -27.91
CA ASP A 255 5.71 -16.31 -28.09
C ASP A 255 6.41 -17.07 -26.95
N GLY A 256 6.15 -16.68 -25.70
CA GLY A 256 6.67 -17.40 -24.54
C GLY A 256 8.09 -17.00 -24.12
N ARG A 257 8.67 -15.95 -24.72
CA ARG A 257 10.02 -15.46 -24.39
C ARG A 257 10.10 -13.94 -24.40
N TYR A 258 11.05 -13.38 -23.65
CA TYR A 258 11.42 -11.98 -23.82
C TYR A 258 12.27 -11.81 -25.09
N SER A 259 11.81 -10.95 -26.01
CA SER A 259 12.48 -10.73 -27.29
C SER A 259 13.90 -10.18 -27.16
N HIS A 260 14.20 -9.53 -26.03
CA HIS A 260 15.53 -9.00 -25.71
C HIS A 260 15.67 -8.82 -24.19
N ILE A 261 16.63 -9.52 -23.59
CA ILE A 261 17.03 -9.27 -22.21
C ILE A 261 18.31 -8.43 -22.25
N PRO A 262 18.31 -7.22 -21.66
CA PRO A 262 19.51 -6.39 -21.65
C PRO A 262 20.68 -7.06 -20.91
N GLU A 263 21.89 -6.92 -21.44
CA GLU A 263 23.11 -7.56 -20.91
C GLU A 263 23.43 -7.20 -19.45
N TYR A 264 22.99 -6.03 -18.98
CA TYR A 264 23.20 -5.58 -17.61
C TYR A 264 22.27 -6.26 -16.59
N SER A 265 21.21 -6.94 -17.04
CA SER A 265 20.14 -7.45 -16.18
C SER A 265 20.64 -8.52 -15.20
N GLY A 266 21.49 -9.44 -15.67
CA GLY A 266 22.08 -10.49 -14.81
C GLY A 266 22.96 -9.90 -13.68
N PRO A 267 23.98 -9.09 -14.01
CA PRO A 267 24.78 -8.39 -13.00
C PRO A 267 23.94 -7.53 -12.05
N LEU A 268 22.95 -6.79 -12.55
CA LEU A 268 22.10 -5.93 -11.72
C LEU A 268 21.22 -6.72 -10.75
N TRP A 269 20.72 -7.88 -11.17
CA TRP A 269 19.99 -8.79 -10.28
C TRP A 269 20.89 -9.33 -9.16
N LYS A 270 22.15 -9.69 -9.45
CA LYS A 270 23.13 -10.09 -8.43
C LYS A 270 23.37 -8.98 -7.39
N GLU A 271 23.41 -7.72 -7.82
CA GLU A 271 23.48 -6.58 -6.90
C GLU A 271 22.20 -6.44 -6.06
N CYS A 272 21.02 -6.62 -6.64
CA CYS A 272 19.76 -6.62 -5.90
C CYS A 272 19.75 -7.70 -4.80
N LEU A 273 20.21 -8.91 -5.11
CA LEU A 273 20.36 -10.02 -4.16
C LEU A 273 21.34 -9.64 -3.03
N GLN A 274 22.49 -9.06 -3.37
CA GLN A 274 23.47 -8.62 -2.40
C GLN A 274 22.95 -7.49 -1.49
N LEU A 275 22.16 -6.56 -2.03
CA LEU A 275 21.49 -5.52 -1.26
C LEU A 275 20.40 -6.12 -0.36
N LEU A 276 19.56 -7.04 -0.85
CA LEU A 276 18.59 -7.76 -0.02
C LEU A 276 19.27 -8.46 1.15
N LYS A 277 20.43 -9.08 0.92
CA LYS A 277 21.23 -9.76 1.94
C LYS A 277 21.83 -8.82 2.97
N THR A 278 22.26 -7.62 2.57
CA THR A 278 23.04 -6.70 3.42
C THR A 278 22.28 -5.49 3.93
N ASN A 279 21.05 -5.25 3.43
CA ASN A 279 20.24 -4.13 3.84
C ASN A 279 19.96 -4.18 5.35
N THR A 280 20.16 -3.05 6.04
CA THR A 280 20.02 -2.95 7.50
C THR A 280 18.80 -2.15 7.96
N THR A 281 18.06 -1.55 7.03
CA THR A 281 16.97 -0.61 7.32
C THR A 281 15.58 -1.21 7.11
N LEU A 282 15.44 -2.11 6.12
CA LEU A 282 14.20 -2.80 5.81
C LEU A 282 13.82 -3.74 6.95
N THR A 283 12.67 -3.47 7.55
CA THR A 283 12.07 -4.32 8.58
C THR A 283 10.87 -5.10 8.05
N GLU A 284 10.23 -4.61 6.99
CA GLU A 284 9.08 -5.23 6.35
C GLU A 284 9.30 -5.29 4.83
N LEU A 285 9.22 -6.50 4.28
CA LEU A 285 9.43 -6.75 2.85
C LEU A 285 8.30 -7.62 2.32
N SER A 286 7.71 -7.20 1.22
CA SER A 286 6.71 -7.96 0.48
C SER A 286 7.12 -8.07 -0.98
N ILE A 287 7.39 -9.29 -1.42
CA ILE A 287 7.70 -9.63 -2.80
C ILE A 287 6.53 -10.42 -3.36
N GLY A 288 5.79 -9.83 -4.29
CA GLY A 288 4.75 -10.51 -5.05
C GLY A 288 5.16 -10.90 -6.46
N HIS A 289 4.33 -11.69 -7.11
CA HIS A 289 4.43 -12.01 -8.53
C HIS A 289 3.45 -11.14 -9.31
N CYS A 290 3.93 -10.48 -10.36
CA CYS A 290 3.05 -9.81 -11.32
C CYS A 290 2.53 -10.84 -12.31
N GLN A 291 1.21 -10.89 -12.51
CA GLN A 291 0.55 -11.87 -13.39
C GLN A 291 1.19 -11.91 -14.77
N CYS A 292 1.83 -13.05 -15.09
CA CYS A 292 2.14 -13.43 -16.46
C CYS A 292 1.42 -14.77 -16.75
N ASP A 293 0.52 -14.76 -17.71
CA ASP A 293 -0.35 -15.91 -18.06
C ASP A 293 0.39 -17.15 -18.60
N TYR A 294 1.73 -17.10 -18.69
CA TYR A 294 2.54 -17.99 -19.53
C TYR A 294 3.68 -18.74 -18.83
N LEU A 295 3.79 -18.72 -17.50
CA LEU A 295 4.84 -19.50 -16.85
C LEU A 295 4.66 -21.01 -17.02
N GLU A 296 5.56 -21.60 -17.80
CA GLU A 296 5.98 -22.99 -17.65
C GLU A 296 7.23 -23.00 -16.75
N ILE A 297 7.04 -23.08 -15.43
CA ILE A 297 8.08 -23.41 -14.41
C ILE A 297 9.14 -22.29 -14.18
N LEU A 298 9.17 -21.72 -12.96
CA LEU A 298 10.26 -20.84 -12.54
C LEU A 298 11.58 -21.61 -12.39
N ASN A 299 12.68 -21.00 -12.82
CA ASN A 299 14.02 -21.53 -12.63
C ASN A 299 14.32 -21.70 -11.12
N LYS A 300 14.73 -22.90 -10.72
CA LYS A 300 14.99 -23.23 -9.31
C LYS A 300 16.15 -22.40 -8.73
N GLN A 301 17.21 -22.16 -9.50
CA GLN A 301 18.38 -21.42 -9.02
C GLN A 301 18.06 -19.96 -8.70
N LEU A 302 17.16 -19.32 -9.47
CA LEU A 302 16.65 -17.98 -9.16
C LEU A 302 16.05 -17.92 -7.75
N ILE A 303 15.22 -18.92 -7.44
CA ILE A 303 14.48 -19.02 -6.19
C ILE A 303 15.43 -19.35 -5.03
N ASP A 304 16.39 -20.24 -5.25
CA ASP A 304 17.44 -20.59 -4.29
C ASP A 304 18.33 -19.37 -3.96
N ASP A 305 18.72 -18.57 -4.94
CA ASP A 305 19.55 -17.36 -4.75
C ASP A 305 18.80 -16.24 -3.99
N LEU A 306 17.53 -16.03 -4.34
CA LEU A 306 16.65 -15.09 -3.63
C LEU A 306 16.54 -15.47 -2.15
N LEU A 307 16.33 -16.75 -1.88
CA LEU A 307 16.27 -17.24 -0.51
C LEU A 307 17.57 -17.15 0.24
N ASP A 308 18.69 -17.52 -0.38
CA ASP A 308 20.00 -17.43 0.25
C ASP A 308 20.23 -16.00 0.76
N SER A 309 19.86 -15.02 -0.06
CA SER A 309 19.91 -13.60 0.28
C SER A 309 19.00 -13.23 1.45
N LEU A 310 17.72 -13.63 1.39
CA LEU A 310 16.75 -13.37 2.47
C LEU A 310 17.11 -14.07 3.78
N SER A 311 17.67 -15.28 3.73
CA SER A 311 18.06 -16.04 4.91
C SER A 311 19.23 -15.39 5.67
N LYS A 312 20.11 -14.72 4.94
CA LYS A 312 21.28 -14.02 5.47
C LYS A 312 20.96 -12.60 5.92
N ASN A 313 19.86 -12.00 5.47
CA ASN A 313 19.41 -10.70 5.95
C ASN A 313 19.10 -10.72 7.46
N LYS A 314 19.55 -9.69 8.19
CA LYS A 314 19.40 -9.58 9.66
C LYS A 314 18.54 -8.39 10.12
N SER A 315 17.83 -7.74 9.21
CA SER A 315 16.99 -6.57 9.50
C SER A 315 15.49 -6.86 9.34
N ILE A 316 15.13 -7.68 8.34
CA ILE A 316 13.75 -8.02 8.02
C ILE A 316 13.14 -8.86 9.13
N LYS A 317 12.00 -8.37 9.64
CA LYS A 317 11.18 -8.99 10.69
C LYS A 317 9.89 -9.55 10.14
N THR A 318 9.30 -8.87 9.16
CA THR A 318 8.09 -9.29 8.47
C THR A 318 8.41 -9.52 7.01
N LEU A 319 8.24 -10.76 6.55
CA LEU A 319 8.47 -11.16 5.18
C LEU A 319 7.17 -11.71 4.59
N TYR A 320 6.75 -11.16 3.46
CA TYR A 320 5.65 -11.66 2.66
C TYR A 320 6.18 -12.10 1.30
N LEU A 321 5.90 -13.34 0.92
CA LEU A 321 6.29 -13.92 -0.35
C LEU A 321 5.06 -14.43 -1.07
N ASP A 322 4.78 -13.87 -2.24
CA ASP A 322 3.71 -14.34 -3.11
C ASP A 322 4.30 -14.69 -4.46
N PHE A 323 4.33 -15.99 -4.75
CA PHE A 323 4.80 -16.53 -6.01
C PHE A 323 3.61 -16.99 -6.90
N GLY A 324 2.39 -16.57 -6.56
CA GLY A 324 1.15 -17.18 -7.05
C GLY A 324 0.96 -17.14 -8.56
N TYR A 325 0.48 -18.26 -9.14
CA TYR A 325 -0.51 -18.32 -10.23
C TYR A 325 -1.01 -19.77 -10.47
N ARG A 326 -2.33 -19.93 -10.70
CA ARG A 326 -3.11 -21.19 -10.81
C ARG A 326 -2.62 -22.25 -11.81
N ARG A 327 -1.78 -21.90 -12.78
CA ARG A 327 -1.41 -22.80 -13.88
C ARG A 327 -0.05 -23.49 -13.72
N ASN A 328 0.80 -23.02 -12.81
CA ASN A 328 2.06 -23.69 -12.52
C ASN A 328 1.78 -25.02 -11.83
N ARG A 329 2.02 -26.14 -12.54
CA ARG A 329 1.76 -27.49 -12.01
C ARG A 329 2.75 -27.93 -10.91
N HIS A 330 3.80 -27.15 -10.64
CA HIS A 330 4.87 -27.51 -9.72
C HIS A 330 5.08 -26.51 -8.57
N SER A 331 4.99 -27.06 -7.36
CA SER A 331 5.92 -26.97 -6.21
C SER A 331 7.07 -25.98 -6.14
N ILE A 332 7.03 -24.71 -6.56
CA ILE A 332 8.27 -23.90 -6.41
C ILE A 332 8.62 -23.69 -4.93
N ILE A 333 7.60 -23.50 -4.07
CA ILE A 333 7.78 -23.45 -2.61
C ILE A 333 7.50 -24.83 -2.01
N ASN A 334 8.44 -25.38 -1.25
CA ASN A 334 8.22 -26.60 -0.47
C ASN A 334 8.62 -26.38 1.00
N ALA A 335 8.36 -27.37 1.85
CA ALA A 335 8.67 -27.26 3.27
C ALA A 335 10.18 -27.16 3.56
N ASP A 336 11.02 -27.84 2.77
CA ASP A 336 12.48 -27.78 2.94
C ASP A 336 13.02 -26.36 2.70
N PHE A 337 12.44 -25.68 1.70
CA PHE A 337 12.73 -24.30 1.34
C PHE A 337 12.44 -23.35 2.50
N ILE A 338 11.23 -23.42 3.07
CA ILE A 338 10.82 -22.57 4.21
C ILE A 338 11.68 -22.89 5.44
N SER A 339 11.94 -24.17 5.68
CA SER A 339 12.73 -24.62 6.81
C SER A 339 14.17 -24.14 6.72
N SER A 340 14.78 -24.16 5.53
CA SER A 340 16.13 -23.62 5.30
C SER A 340 16.19 -22.11 5.54
N LEU A 341 15.20 -21.35 5.04
CA LEU A 341 15.09 -19.92 5.29
C LEU A 341 15.05 -19.63 6.80
N LEU A 342 14.18 -20.31 7.54
CA LEU A 342 13.97 -20.06 8.97
C LEU A 342 15.08 -20.62 9.88
N GLN A 343 15.80 -21.66 9.45
CA GLN A 343 16.96 -22.18 10.20
C GLN A 343 18.15 -21.21 10.14
N ASN A 344 18.35 -20.59 8.98
CA ASN A 344 19.45 -19.67 8.72
C ASN A 344 19.12 -18.20 9.08
N ASN A 345 17.83 -17.91 9.30
CA ASN A 345 17.33 -16.59 9.65
C ASN A 345 16.67 -16.56 11.05
N THR A 346 17.26 -15.80 11.97
CA THR A 346 16.75 -15.62 13.34
C THR A 346 16.01 -14.30 13.54
N THR A 347 15.92 -13.46 12.51
CA THR A 347 15.35 -12.10 12.61
C THR A 347 13.92 -12.02 12.12
N ILE A 348 13.53 -12.89 11.17
CA ILE A 348 12.15 -13.03 10.71
C ILE A 348 11.29 -13.52 11.86
N LYS A 349 10.29 -12.70 12.21
CA LYS A 349 9.28 -12.97 13.24
C LYS A 349 7.94 -13.34 12.64
N SER A 350 7.67 -12.88 11.43
CA SER A 350 6.44 -13.16 10.70
C SER A 350 6.77 -13.46 9.25
N LEU A 351 6.40 -14.65 8.80
CA LEU A 351 6.53 -15.12 7.43
C LEU A 351 5.13 -15.40 6.88
N TYR A 352 4.75 -14.68 5.85
CA TYR A 352 3.53 -14.89 5.10
C TYR A 352 3.89 -15.43 3.73
N ILE A 353 3.27 -16.54 3.34
CA ILE A 353 3.49 -17.11 2.02
C ILE A 353 2.15 -17.22 1.32
N ARG A 354 2.10 -16.90 0.03
CA ARG A 354 0.98 -17.19 -0.86
C ARG A 354 1.45 -18.14 -1.95
N ASP A 355 0.76 -19.27 -2.03
CA ASP A 355 0.89 -20.23 -3.13
C ASP A 355 -0.51 -20.83 -3.37
N GLU A 356 -1.10 -20.52 -4.52
CA GLU A 356 -2.49 -20.86 -4.85
C GLU A 356 -2.76 -22.37 -4.93
N ARG A 357 -1.71 -23.23 -4.96
CA ARG A 357 -1.89 -24.69 -4.91
C ARG A 357 -2.26 -25.20 -3.53
N TYR A 358 -1.83 -24.51 -2.48
CA TYR A 358 -2.23 -24.81 -1.10
C TYR A 358 -3.57 -24.14 -0.81
N SER A 359 -4.61 -24.55 -1.54
CA SER A 359 -6.01 -24.31 -1.13
C SER A 359 -6.31 -24.89 0.26
N ARG A 360 -5.45 -25.79 0.77
CA ARG A 360 -5.39 -26.25 2.16
C ARG A 360 -3.99 -26.01 2.73
N TRP A 361 -3.88 -24.99 3.57
CA TRP A 361 -2.67 -24.61 4.30
C TRP A 361 -2.12 -25.69 5.22
N ASP A 362 -3.00 -26.58 5.67
CA ASP A 362 -2.69 -27.60 6.67
C ASP A 362 -1.55 -28.52 6.21
N GLY A 363 -1.51 -28.92 4.93
CA GLY A 363 -0.46 -29.80 4.41
C GLY A 363 0.93 -29.17 4.38
N LEU A 364 1.04 -27.89 4.01
CA LEU A 364 2.35 -27.20 3.98
C LEU A 364 2.89 -26.99 5.39
N LEU A 365 2.03 -26.64 6.35
CA LEU A 365 2.42 -26.46 7.74
C LEU A 365 2.87 -27.79 8.36
N ASP A 366 2.14 -28.88 8.10
CA ASP A 366 2.53 -30.21 8.54
C ASP A 366 3.91 -30.61 7.98
N ASP A 367 4.15 -30.36 6.69
CA ASP A 367 5.44 -30.65 6.06
C ASP A 367 6.58 -29.79 6.65
N ILE A 368 6.34 -28.53 7.00
CA ILE A 368 7.34 -27.66 7.65
C ILE A 368 7.67 -28.18 9.05
N VAL A 369 6.65 -28.52 9.84
CA VAL A 369 6.84 -29.05 11.20
C VAL A 369 7.61 -30.37 11.17
N ASN A 370 7.37 -31.21 10.17
CA ASN A 370 7.98 -32.53 10.04
C ASN A 370 9.39 -32.51 9.39
N SER A 371 9.71 -31.53 8.54
CA SER A 371 10.99 -31.50 7.81
C SER A 371 12.18 -31.03 8.65
N LYS A 372 11.96 -30.17 9.65
CA LYS A 372 12.82 -29.86 10.82
C LYS A 372 12.22 -28.65 11.54
N PRO A 373 12.04 -28.69 12.88
CA PRO A 373 11.47 -27.55 13.58
C PRO A 373 12.36 -26.30 13.40
N PRO A 374 11.79 -25.14 13.02
CA PRO A 374 12.55 -23.91 12.89
C PRO A 374 13.17 -23.54 14.24
N SER A 375 14.41 -23.04 14.21
CA SER A 375 15.13 -22.57 15.40
C SER A 375 14.53 -21.25 15.95
N SER A 376 13.70 -20.58 15.14
CA SER A 376 13.08 -19.29 15.43
C SER A 376 11.63 -19.42 15.85
N LYS A 377 11.20 -18.58 16.81
CA LYS A 377 9.77 -18.35 17.14
C LYS A 377 9.13 -17.49 16.05
N CYS A 378 9.10 -18.01 14.82
CA CYS A 378 8.51 -17.33 13.67
C CYS A 378 7.02 -17.69 13.59
N PHE A 379 6.16 -16.68 13.44
CA PHE A 379 4.79 -16.88 13.02
C PHE A 379 4.76 -17.15 11.52
N ILE A 380 4.23 -18.30 11.12
CA ILE A 380 4.01 -18.66 9.71
C ILE A 380 2.51 -18.57 9.44
N GLY A 381 2.12 -17.75 8.49
CA GLY A 381 0.72 -17.54 8.13
C GLY A 381 0.47 -17.62 6.63
N TYR A 382 -0.80 -17.87 6.29
CA TYR A 382 -1.26 -17.63 4.93
C TYR A 382 -1.28 -16.13 4.67
N ALA A 383 -0.71 -15.76 3.55
CA ALA A 383 -1.01 -14.51 2.88
C ALA A 383 -2.45 -14.55 2.31
N PRO A 384 -3.45 -13.86 2.91
CA PRO A 384 -4.74 -13.74 2.25
C PRO A 384 -4.55 -13.06 0.89
N ASP A 385 -5.51 -13.23 -0.04
CA ASP A 385 -5.67 -12.27 -1.14
C ASP A 385 -5.56 -10.89 -0.51
N MET A 386 -4.43 -10.21 -0.76
CA MET A 386 -4.14 -8.98 -0.04
C MET A 386 -5.36 -8.09 -0.26
N PRO A 387 -6.10 -7.72 0.79
CA PRO A 387 -7.29 -6.94 0.58
C PRO A 387 -6.82 -5.65 -0.08
N ILE A 388 -7.42 -5.36 -1.23
CA ILE A 388 -7.79 -3.99 -1.59
C ILE A 388 -8.48 -3.43 -0.35
N SER A 389 -7.72 -2.87 0.59
CA SER A 389 -8.23 -2.11 1.71
C SER A 389 -8.06 -0.66 1.29
N PHE A 390 -9.13 0.07 1.01
CA PHE A 390 -10.26 0.29 1.91
C PHE A 390 -11.65 0.08 1.26
N GLN A 391 -12.48 -0.79 1.84
CA GLN A 391 -13.92 -0.51 1.92
C GLN A 391 -14.12 0.61 2.96
N PHE A 392 -14.29 1.85 2.52
CA PHE A 392 -15.05 2.80 3.32
C PHE A 392 -16.51 2.38 3.23
N SER A 393 -17.03 1.75 4.30
CA SER A 393 -18.48 1.69 4.47
C SER A 393 -18.98 3.11 4.66
N SER A 394 -19.49 3.72 3.59
CA SER A 394 -20.33 4.93 3.64
C SER A 394 -21.71 4.66 4.25
N LYS A 395 -21.82 3.70 5.18
CA LYS A 395 -23.02 3.47 5.97
C LYS A 395 -22.86 4.10 7.35
N ALA A 396 -23.32 5.35 7.41
CA ALA A 396 -24.12 5.94 8.49
C ALA A 396 -23.65 7.37 8.78
N TYR A 397 -24.41 8.35 8.29
CA TYR A 397 -25.04 9.38 9.13
C TYR A 397 -26.13 10.07 8.29
N ARG A 398 -27.37 9.64 8.48
CA ARG A 398 -28.55 10.50 8.49
C ARG A 398 -29.23 10.31 9.83
#